data_AF-A0A2Z4W915-F1
#
_entry.id   AF-A0A2Z4W915-F1
#
_cell.length_a   1.000
_cell.length_b   1.000
_cell.length_c   1.000
_cell.angle_alpha   90.00
_cell.angle_beta   90.00
_cell.angle_gamma   90.00
#
_symmetry.space_group_name_H-M   'P 1'
#
loop_
_entity.id
_entity.type
_entity.pdbx_description
1 polymer ?
#
loop_
_entity_poly.entity_id
_entity_poly.type
_entity_poly.pdbx_seq_one_letter_code
_entity_poly.pdbx_strand_id
1 'polypeptide(L)'
;MPDNNIGVGNSTKVGSTTNNSKFFKRTMTSKMNGATDRGTKIVKKNEIDKNTFLRILTAQLQNQDPFNAKDGTEYVSQLAQFASMEQITNLNSTMTASSAYGLVGKTIAFNSYDMYGKQYGGVVQDVIRQGDNIKLEVDVLENGKYVPKEFDLKDVSDVINAPDQNYNINNNINFLLSSSLIGKSVEVVLKDGVYSAKVNSVYKDGANINLNVDIENKFFKGEMKPNKGFSTEKVGFNGKYAGDKATALNLRYVKDKDIYEYSFGDEDKWNEYKEGSEVNGIKFTLPKNKPSNDVQWSATIAGITKDNLDVSSDNILVIKK
;
A
#
# COMPACT_ATOMS: atom_id res chain seq x y z
N MET A 1 21.80 -67.25 45.03
CA MET A 1 22.84 -66.67 45.91
C MET A 1 23.61 -65.63 45.11
N PRO A 2 24.06 -64.49 45.68
CA PRO A 2 23.45 -63.65 46.72
C PRO A 2 23.51 -62.15 46.38
N ASP A 3 22.87 -61.36 47.24
CA ASP A 3 23.09 -59.93 47.53
C ASP A 3 24.56 -59.52 47.73
N ASN A 4 24.89 -58.26 47.43
CA ASN A 4 25.65 -57.32 48.29
C ASN A 4 26.04 -56.05 47.50
N ASN A 5 25.61 -54.81 47.79
CA ASN A 5 25.66 -54.01 49.02
C ASN A 5 26.98 -53.21 49.18
N ILE A 6 26.82 -51.88 49.36
CA ILE A 6 27.67 -50.84 49.99
C ILE A 6 29.06 -50.51 49.45
N GLY A 7 29.31 -49.20 49.29
CA GLY A 7 30.67 -48.65 49.25
C GLY A 7 30.74 -47.12 49.28
N VAL A 8 30.32 -46.51 50.38
CA VAL A 8 30.64 -45.12 50.73
C VAL A 8 32.14 -44.98 51.00
N GLY A 9 32.78 -43.91 50.52
CA GLY A 9 34.20 -43.63 50.80
C GLY A 9 34.59 -42.18 50.50
N ASN A 10 34.40 -41.33 51.50
CA ASN A 10 34.76 -39.91 51.58
C ASN A 10 36.24 -39.77 51.97
N SER A 11 37.03 -38.86 51.38
CA SER A 11 38.17 -38.23 52.10
C SER A 11 38.75 -36.98 51.40
N THR A 12 38.59 -35.87 52.12
CA THR A 12 39.57 -34.78 52.44
C THR A 12 40.29 -34.03 51.31
N LYS A 13 39.97 -32.73 51.12
CA LYS A 13 40.46 -31.52 51.85
C LYS A 13 41.93 -31.17 51.56
N VAL A 14 42.15 -30.04 50.86
CA VAL A 14 43.13 -28.95 51.13
C VAL A 14 42.65 -27.74 50.28
N GLY A 15 42.55 -26.47 50.70
CA GLY A 15 42.80 -25.75 51.94
C GLY A 15 42.64 -24.24 51.66
N SER A 16 42.03 -23.53 52.63
CA SER A 16 42.17 -22.10 53.02
C SER A 16 42.41 -21.01 51.95
N THR A 17 41.68 -19.89 51.93
CA THR A 17 41.84 -18.84 52.97
C THR A 17 40.65 -17.86 53.03
N THR A 18 40.09 -17.79 54.25
CA THR A 18 39.40 -16.74 55.02
C THR A 18 39.55 -15.27 54.55
N ASN A 19 38.51 -14.43 54.45
CA ASN A 19 37.92 -13.52 55.48
C ASN A 19 37.29 -12.35 54.67
N ASN A 20 36.23 -11.60 55.01
CA ASN A 20 35.40 -11.50 56.20
C ASN A 20 34.10 -10.77 55.82
N SER A 21 32.98 -11.27 56.35
CA SER A 21 31.76 -10.58 56.80
C SER A 21 31.31 -9.25 56.16
N LYS A 22 30.04 -9.16 55.72
CA LYS A 22 28.94 -8.47 56.46
C LYS A 22 27.73 -8.17 55.55
N PHE A 23 26.58 -8.68 55.98
CA PHE A 23 25.22 -8.11 55.90
C PHE A 23 24.70 -7.59 54.55
N PHE A 24 23.74 -8.31 53.94
CA PHE A 24 22.33 -7.89 53.80
C PHE A 24 21.52 -9.01 53.10
N LYS A 25 20.67 -9.72 53.86
CA LYS A 25 19.56 -10.52 53.30
C LYS A 25 18.52 -9.52 52.80
N ARG A 26 18.37 -9.36 51.48
CA ARG A 26 17.20 -8.69 50.89
C ARG A 26 16.40 -9.72 50.10
N THR A 27 15.40 -10.28 50.79
CA THR A 27 14.24 -10.91 50.17
C THR A 27 13.64 -9.91 49.17
N MET A 28 13.74 -10.17 47.87
CA MET A 28 12.96 -9.45 46.87
C MET A 28 11.75 -10.29 46.49
N THR A 29 10.68 -10.08 47.24
CA THR A 29 9.32 -10.21 46.73
C THR A 29 9.20 -9.23 45.57
N SER A 30 9.31 -9.68 44.32
CA SER A 30 9.06 -8.83 43.15
C SER A 30 7.56 -8.57 43.04
N LYS A 31 7.08 -7.60 43.82
CA LYS A 31 5.82 -6.91 43.54
C LYS A 31 5.95 -6.30 42.14
N MET A 32 5.03 -6.67 41.26
CA MET A 32 4.77 -6.02 39.98
C MET A 32 4.72 -4.50 40.18
N ASN A 33 5.76 -3.80 39.78
CA ASN A 33 5.70 -2.36 39.56
C ASN A 33 6.13 -2.12 38.12
N GLY A 34 5.14 -1.79 37.28
CA GLY A 34 5.31 -1.52 35.85
C GLY A 34 6.03 -0.20 35.60
N ALA A 35 7.28 -0.07 36.03
CA ALA A 35 8.19 1.01 35.66
C ALA A 35 9.65 0.50 35.61
N THR A 36 10.47 1.07 34.73
CA THR A 36 11.92 0.81 34.68
C THR A 36 12.66 1.52 35.82
N ASP A 37 13.94 1.20 36.06
CA ASP A 37 14.79 1.84 37.08
C ASP A 37 14.92 3.37 36.94
N ARG A 38 14.50 3.94 35.79
CA ARG A 38 14.44 5.38 35.53
C ARG A 38 13.04 5.98 35.71
N GLY A 39 12.11 5.24 36.33
CA GLY A 39 10.76 5.71 36.62
C GLY A 39 9.80 5.78 35.42
N THR A 40 10.19 5.29 34.25
CA THR A 40 9.30 5.25 33.08
C THR A 40 8.37 4.05 33.15
N LYS A 41 7.05 4.31 33.09
CA LYS A 41 6.00 3.29 33.15
C LYS A 41 6.15 2.30 31.98
N ILE A 42 6.21 1.00 32.27
CA ILE A 42 6.24 -0.05 31.24
C ILE A 42 4.82 -0.18 30.69
N VAL A 43 4.59 0.41 29.51
CA VAL A 43 3.32 0.30 28.79
C VAL A 43 3.33 -1.00 28.00
N LYS A 44 2.30 -1.85 28.17
CA LYS A 44 2.16 -3.09 27.38
C LYS A 44 1.96 -2.73 25.90
N LYS A 45 2.46 -3.59 25.01
CA LYS A 45 2.48 -3.46 23.54
C LYS A 45 1.13 -3.08 22.88
N ASN A 46 0.01 -3.20 23.59
CA ASN A 46 -1.34 -2.94 23.09
C ASN A 46 -1.92 -1.57 23.54
N GLU A 47 -1.15 -0.73 24.25
CA GLU A 47 -1.63 0.54 24.82
C GLU A 47 -0.93 1.79 24.23
N ILE A 48 -0.35 1.69 23.03
CA ILE A 48 -0.03 2.90 22.24
C ILE A 48 -1.31 3.36 21.54
N ASP A 49 -2.27 3.79 22.35
CA ASP A 49 -3.54 4.31 21.87
C ASP A 49 -3.36 5.76 21.36
N LYS A 50 -4.23 6.20 20.44
CA LYS A 50 -4.31 7.59 19.94
C LYS A 50 -4.33 8.62 21.08
N ASN A 51 -4.85 8.22 22.23
CA ASN A 51 -4.86 9.02 23.46
C ASN A 51 -3.46 9.25 24.06
N THR A 52 -2.55 8.28 23.95
CA THR A 52 -1.14 8.44 24.34
C THR A 52 -0.41 9.35 23.35
N PHE A 53 -0.74 9.29 22.06
CA PHE A 53 -0.23 10.22 21.03
C PHE A 53 -0.63 11.67 21.32
N LEU A 54 -1.92 11.94 21.57
CA LEU A 54 -2.39 13.30 21.86
C LEU A 54 -1.79 13.85 23.17
N ARG A 55 -1.59 12.99 24.17
CA ARG A 55 -0.96 13.40 25.43
C ARG A 55 0.53 13.73 25.26
N ILE A 56 1.26 12.97 24.44
CA ILE A 56 2.68 13.27 24.13
C ILE A 56 2.77 14.53 23.28
N LEU A 57 1.90 14.70 22.28
CA LEU A 57 1.83 15.89 21.44
C LEU A 57 1.53 17.15 22.28
N THR A 58 0.58 17.06 23.21
CA THR A 58 0.21 18.16 24.11
C THR A 58 1.33 18.47 25.10
N ALA A 59 1.98 17.44 25.66
CA ALA A 59 3.09 17.61 26.60
C ALA A 59 4.34 18.22 25.92
N GLN A 60 4.58 17.91 24.65
CA GLN A 60 5.66 18.51 23.85
C GLN A 60 5.34 19.95 23.46
N LEU A 61 4.11 20.25 23.03
CA LEU A 61 3.66 21.63 22.77
C LEU A 61 3.73 22.54 24.01
N GLN A 62 3.50 21.98 25.20
CA GLN A 62 3.62 22.71 26.47
C GLN A 62 5.06 22.95 26.94
N ASN A 63 6.05 22.21 26.42
CA ASN A 63 7.45 22.27 26.86
C ASN A 63 8.44 22.69 25.75
N GLN A 64 7.96 23.18 24.60
CA GLN A 64 8.85 23.67 23.53
C GLN A 64 9.31 25.09 23.85
N ASP A 65 10.61 25.25 24.09
CA ASP A 65 11.29 26.54 24.00
C ASP A 65 11.27 26.99 22.52
N PRO A 66 10.75 28.20 22.20
CA PRO A 66 10.60 28.69 20.83
C PRO A 66 11.92 28.78 20.03
N PHE A 67 13.08 28.59 20.65
CA PHE A 67 14.39 28.63 19.99
C PHE A 67 14.95 27.28 19.51
N ASN A 68 14.30 26.13 19.73
CA ASN A 68 14.77 24.82 19.21
C ASN A 68 13.65 23.91 18.67
N ALA A 69 13.09 24.27 17.52
CA ALA A 69 11.98 23.56 16.86
C ALA A 69 12.37 22.35 15.98
N LYS A 70 13.55 21.73 16.14
CA LYS A 70 14.04 20.71 15.19
C LYS A 70 13.84 19.24 15.60
N ASP A 71 13.82 18.90 16.90
CA ASP A 71 13.76 17.49 17.34
C ASP A 71 12.34 16.90 17.48
N GLY A 72 11.30 17.73 17.60
CA GLY A 72 9.92 17.24 17.80
C GLY A 72 9.29 16.65 16.54
N THR A 73 9.63 17.18 15.37
CA THR A 73 8.96 16.85 14.10
C THR A 73 9.35 15.47 13.58
N GLU A 74 10.61 15.06 13.74
CA GLU A 74 11.10 13.77 13.25
C GLU A 74 10.54 12.59 14.07
N TYR A 75 10.45 12.74 15.39
CA TYR A 75 9.87 11.73 16.28
C TYR A 75 8.36 11.56 16.06
N VAL A 76 7.63 12.67 15.89
CA VAL A 76 6.20 12.64 15.55
C VAL A 76 5.97 11.96 14.20
N SER A 77 6.86 12.18 13.23
CA SER A 77 6.78 11.53 11.91
C SER A 77 6.98 10.01 11.99
N GLN A 78 7.97 9.54 12.74
CA GLN A 78 8.20 8.10 12.95
C GLN A 78 7.05 7.44 13.73
N LEU A 79 6.50 8.11 14.75
CA LEU A 79 5.33 7.61 15.48
C LEU A 79 4.07 7.57 14.61
N ALA A 80 3.85 8.56 13.76
CA ALA A 80 2.75 8.56 12.79
C ALA A 80 2.87 7.37 11.82
N GLN A 81 4.09 7.03 11.42
CA GLN A 81 4.37 5.85 10.59
C GLN A 81 4.06 4.54 11.32
N PHE A 82 4.43 4.41 12.60
CA PHE A 82 4.09 3.25 13.42
C PHE A 82 2.58 3.13 13.67
N ALA A 83 1.89 4.22 14.02
CA ALA A 83 0.45 4.23 14.22
C ALA A 83 -0.31 3.86 12.93
N SER A 84 0.19 4.31 11.78
CA SER A 84 -0.36 3.92 10.48
C SER A 84 -0.18 2.42 10.21
N MET A 85 0.99 1.85 10.53
CA MET A 85 1.26 0.42 10.36
C MET A 85 0.41 -0.46 11.29
N GLU A 86 0.22 -0.02 12.54
CA GLU A 86 -0.66 -0.70 13.50
C GLU A 86 -2.12 -0.66 13.03
N GLN A 87 -2.57 0.49 12.52
CA GLN A 87 -3.91 0.62 11.96
C GLN A 87 -4.10 -0.28 10.72
N ILE A 88 -3.09 -0.40 9.85
CA ILE A 88 -3.10 -1.35 8.73
C ILE A 88 -3.17 -2.80 9.22
N THR A 89 -2.43 -3.15 10.27
CA THR A 89 -2.43 -4.50 10.85
C THR A 89 -3.80 -4.85 11.43
N ASN A 90 -4.41 -3.92 12.17
CA ASN A 90 -5.76 -4.07 12.72
C ASN A 90 -6.84 -4.16 11.62
N LEU A 91 -6.66 -3.42 10.53
CA LEU A 91 -7.52 -3.50 9.35
C LEU A 91 -7.40 -4.88 8.66
N ASN A 92 -6.20 -5.40 8.48
CA ASN A 92 -5.98 -6.73 7.90
C ASN A 92 -6.61 -7.85 8.77
N SER A 93 -6.46 -7.76 10.10
CA SER A 93 -7.06 -8.70 11.05
C SER A 93 -8.60 -8.68 10.96
N THR A 94 -9.19 -7.48 10.88
CA THR A 94 -10.64 -7.30 10.70
C THR A 94 -11.13 -7.80 9.33
N MET A 95 -10.34 -7.57 8.28
CA MET A 95 -10.69 -7.98 6.92
C MET A 95 -10.62 -9.50 6.73
N THR A 96 -9.63 -10.16 7.34
CA THR A 96 -9.53 -11.63 7.34
C THR A 96 -10.69 -12.26 8.11
N ALA A 97 -11.13 -11.64 9.21
CA ALA A 97 -12.32 -12.10 9.92
C ALA A 97 -13.56 -11.94 9.03
N SER A 98 -13.69 -10.80 8.34
CA SER A 98 -14.81 -10.54 7.43
C SER A 98 -14.89 -11.53 6.26
N SER A 99 -13.76 -11.94 5.68
CA SER A 99 -13.76 -12.95 4.61
C SER A 99 -14.13 -14.33 5.13
N ALA A 100 -13.68 -14.69 6.33
CA ALA A 100 -14.06 -15.93 6.97
C ALA A 100 -15.57 -16.02 7.23
N TYR A 101 -16.23 -14.92 7.64
CA TYR A 101 -17.70 -14.90 7.79
C TYR A 101 -18.44 -15.18 6.48
N GLY A 102 -17.84 -14.88 5.32
CA GLY A 102 -18.37 -15.23 4.01
C GLY A 102 -18.31 -16.73 3.68
N LEU A 103 -17.60 -17.54 4.49
CA LEU A 103 -17.55 -18.98 4.37
C LEU A 103 -18.69 -19.68 5.11
N VAL A 104 -19.38 -19.00 6.03
CA VAL A 104 -20.53 -19.55 6.76
C VAL A 104 -21.60 -20.01 5.77
N GLY A 105 -22.08 -21.24 5.95
CA GLY A 105 -23.03 -21.91 5.06
C GLY A 105 -22.41 -22.48 3.78
N LYS A 106 -21.12 -22.28 3.49
CA LYS A 106 -20.43 -22.91 2.37
C LYS A 106 -19.84 -24.26 2.78
N THR A 107 -19.78 -25.18 1.82
CA THR A 107 -19.01 -26.42 1.97
C THR A 107 -17.55 -26.16 1.62
N ILE A 108 -16.64 -26.47 2.55
CA ILE A 108 -15.21 -26.27 2.40
C ILE A 108 -14.44 -27.57 2.65
N ALA A 109 -13.24 -27.70 2.07
CA ALA A 109 -12.31 -28.80 2.30
C ALA A 109 -11.01 -28.27 2.92
N PHE A 110 -10.37 -29.07 3.76
CA PHE A 110 -9.17 -28.67 4.51
C PHE A 110 -7.92 -29.47 4.12
N ASN A 111 -6.72 -28.91 4.30
CA ASN A 111 -5.44 -29.63 4.23
C ASN A 111 -5.16 -30.47 5.49
N SER A 112 -6.21 -31.00 6.11
CA SER A 112 -6.15 -31.88 7.27
C SER A 112 -6.86 -33.19 6.94
N TYR A 113 -6.32 -34.30 7.45
CA TYR A 113 -6.77 -35.65 7.13
C TYR A 113 -7.15 -36.40 8.39
N ASP A 114 -8.15 -37.26 8.30
CA ASP A 114 -8.52 -38.18 9.37
C ASP A 114 -7.48 -39.32 9.51
N MET A 115 -7.69 -40.18 10.52
CA MET A 115 -6.81 -41.32 10.80
C MET A 115 -6.78 -42.39 9.69
N TYR A 116 -7.68 -42.28 8.71
CA TYR A 116 -7.78 -43.15 7.54
C TYR A 116 -7.25 -42.48 6.26
N GLY A 117 -6.65 -41.28 6.38
CA GLY A 117 -6.10 -40.52 5.26
C GLY A 117 -7.13 -39.82 4.40
N LYS A 118 -8.38 -39.70 4.86
CA LYS A 118 -9.44 -38.98 4.14
C LYS A 118 -9.42 -37.51 4.54
N GLN A 119 -9.50 -36.63 3.55
CA GLN A 119 -9.52 -35.19 3.74
C GLN A 119 -10.76 -34.74 4.53
N TYR A 120 -10.57 -33.86 5.51
CA TYR A 120 -11.68 -33.22 6.21
C TYR A 120 -12.39 -32.23 5.29
N GLY A 121 -13.72 -32.25 5.32
CA GLY A 121 -14.56 -31.29 4.62
C GLY A 121 -15.96 -31.28 5.22
N GLY A 122 -16.63 -30.14 5.11
CA GLY A 122 -17.91 -29.92 5.79
C GLY A 122 -18.49 -28.55 5.55
N VAL A 123 -19.67 -28.29 6.13
CA VAL A 123 -20.35 -27.00 6.04
C VAL A 123 -19.93 -26.12 7.21
N VAL A 124 -19.48 -24.90 6.92
CA VAL A 124 -19.11 -23.93 7.97
C VAL A 124 -20.37 -23.45 8.69
N GLN A 125 -20.39 -23.57 10.01
CA GLN A 125 -21.48 -23.13 10.88
C GLN A 125 -21.19 -21.77 11.50
N ASP A 126 -19.96 -21.54 11.95
CA ASP A 126 -19.58 -20.28 12.60
C ASP A 126 -18.10 -19.94 12.37
N VAL A 127 -17.75 -18.70 12.68
CA VAL A 127 -16.39 -18.16 12.61
C VAL A 127 -16.01 -17.58 13.96
N ILE A 128 -15.00 -18.19 14.57
CA ILE A 128 -14.52 -17.85 15.90
C ILE A 128 -13.24 -17.04 15.76
N ARG A 129 -13.27 -15.78 16.20
CA ARG A 129 -12.09 -14.91 16.24
C ARG A 129 -11.43 -14.96 17.62
N GLN A 130 -10.17 -15.37 17.66
CA GLN A 130 -9.33 -15.38 18.87
C GLN A 130 -8.10 -14.49 18.63
N GLY A 131 -8.26 -13.18 18.82
CA GLY A 131 -7.24 -12.19 18.50
C GLY A 131 -7.00 -12.10 16.99
N ASP A 132 -5.80 -12.50 16.56
CA ASP A 132 -5.40 -12.56 15.14
C ASP A 132 -5.63 -13.93 14.50
N ASN A 133 -5.94 -14.96 15.30
CA ASN A 133 -6.27 -16.28 14.79
C ASN A 133 -7.77 -16.38 14.53
N ILE A 134 -8.12 -16.95 13.37
CA ILE A 134 -9.50 -17.16 12.95
C ILE A 134 -9.69 -18.65 12.74
N LYS A 135 -10.65 -19.20 13.47
CA LYS A 135 -11.09 -20.58 13.36
C LYS A 135 -12.48 -20.66 12.75
N LEU A 136 -12.75 -21.75 12.07
CA LEU A 136 -14.03 -22.10 11.49
C LEU A 136 -14.60 -23.28 12.27
N GLU A 137 -15.82 -23.15 12.77
CA GLU A 137 -16.60 -24.30 13.26
C GLU A 137 -17.29 -24.93 12.07
N VAL A 138 -16.99 -26.21 11.80
CA VAL A 138 -17.44 -26.91 10.60
C VAL A 138 -18.07 -28.24 10.97
N ASP A 139 -19.25 -28.49 10.41
CA ASP A 139 -19.92 -29.79 10.51
C ASP A 139 -19.28 -30.79 9.55
N VAL A 140 -18.49 -31.68 10.11
CA VAL A 140 -17.82 -32.77 9.40
C VAL A 140 -18.68 -34.03 9.49
N LEU A 141 -18.77 -34.78 8.40
CA LEU A 141 -19.46 -36.06 8.37
C LEU A 141 -18.55 -37.19 8.88
N GLU A 142 -18.79 -37.67 10.09
CA GLU A 142 -18.09 -38.82 10.70
C GLU A 142 -19.09 -39.92 11.07
N ASN A 143 -18.84 -41.17 10.65
CA ASN A 143 -19.68 -42.33 10.96
C ASN A 143 -21.19 -42.11 10.66
N GLY A 144 -21.50 -41.34 9.61
CA GLY A 144 -22.88 -41.03 9.21
C GLY A 144 -23.58 -39.95 10.04
N LYS A 145 -22.87 -39.26 10.94
CA LYS A 145 -23.39 -38.11 11.71
C LYS A 145 -22.55 -36.86 11.45
N TYR A 146 -23.22 -35.70 11.45
CA TYR A 146 -22.53 -34.41 11.44
C TYR A 146 -22.02 -34.11 12.84
N VAL A 147 -20.72 -33.83 12.93
CA VAL A 147 -20.03 -33.48 14.17
C VAL A 147 -19.31 -32.15 13.96
N PRO A 148 -19.60 -31.12 14.79
CA PRO A 148 -18.90 -29.83 14.69
C PRO A 148 -17.45 -30.00 15.12
N LYS A 149 -16.52 -29.50 14.31
CA LYS A 149 -15.08 -29.45 14.59
C LYS A 149 -14.51 -28.09 14.23
N GLU A 150 -13.55 -27.64 15.02
CA GLU A 150 -12.82 -26.40 14.76
C GLU A 150 -11.63 -26.65 13.83
N PHE A 151 -11.48 -25.81 12.82
CA PHE A 151 -10.33 -25.78 11.92
C PHE A 151 -9.77 -24.37 11.80
N ASP A 152 -8.46 -24.23 11.62
CA ASP A 152 -7.88 -22.92 11.32
C ASP A 152 -8.25 -22.48 9.90
N LEU A 153 -8.57 -21.19 9.73
CA LEU A 153 -8.87 -20.61 8.41
C LEU A 153 -7.73 -20.85 7.38
N LYS A 154 -6.49 -20.95 7.87
CA LYS A 154 -5.30 -21.20 7.05
C LYS A 154 -5.25 -22.62 6.46
N ASP A 155 -6.00 -23.55 7.05
CA ASP A 155 -6.03 -24.94 6.61
C ASP A 155 -7.07 -25.17 5.52
N VAL A 156 -7.88 -24.15 5.18
CA VAL A 156 -8.85 -24.25 4.08
C VAL A 156 -8.11 -24.43 2.76
N SER A 157 -8.40 -25.53 2.07
CA SER A 157 -7.81 -25.92 0.79
C SER A 157 -8.71 -25.61 -0.41
N ASP A 158 -10.04 -25.73 -0.25
CA ASP A 158 -11.01 -25.51 -1.33
C ASP A 158 -12.40 -25.16 -0.80
N VAL A 159 -13.24 -24.53 -1.64
CA VAL A 159 -14.63 -24.15 -1.38
C VAL A 159 -15.52 -24.82 -2.45
N ILE A 160 -16.10 -25.97 -2.09
CA ILE A 160 -16.72 -26.93 -3.03
C ILE A 160 -18.10 -26.47 -3.53
N ASN A 161 -18.80 -25.62 -2.76
CA ASN A 161 -20.13 -25.14 -3.14
C ASN A 161 -20.26 -23.64 -2.83
N ALA A 162 -19.63 -22.82 -3.66
CA ALA A 162 -20.00 -21.41 -3.73
C ALA A 162 -21.28 -21.32 -4.57
N PRO A 163 -22.46 -21.00 -3.99
CA PRO A 163 -23.49 -20.35 -4.82
C PRO A 163 -22.79 -19.18 -5.51
N ASP A 164 -22.94 -19.12 -6.82
CA ASP A 164 -22.28 -18.18 -7.74
C ASP A 164 -22.28 -16.77 -7.14
N GLN A 165 -21.19 -16.44 -6.46
CA GLN A 165 -20.97 -15.16 -5.78
C GLN A 165 -19.50 -14.81 -5.96
N ASN A 166 -19.04 -14.89 -7.21
CA ASN A 166 -17.72 -14.46 -7.64
C ASN A 166 -17.59 -12.92 -7.72
N TYR A 167 -18.37 -12.16 -6.94
CA TYR A 167 -18.40 -10.70 -6.99
C TYR A 167 -18.26 -9.98 -5.65
N ASN A 168 -18.26 -10.63 -4.47
CA ASN A 168 -18.34 -9.88 -3.20
C ASN A 168 -17.03 -9.76 -2.40
N ILE A 169 -16.12 -10.74 -2.45
CA ILE A 169 -14.89 -10.71 -1.62
C ILE A 169 -13.83 -9.79 -2.25
N ASN A 170 -13.69 -9.79 -3.58
CA ASN A 170 -12.78 -8.88 -4.29
C ASN A 170 -13.19 -7.41 -4.15
N ASN A 171 -14.49 -7.12 -4.07
CA ASN A 171 -14.98 -5.74 -3.98
C ASN A 171 -14.68 -5.05 -2.64
N ASN A 172 -14.62 -5.79 -1.54
CA ASN A 172 -14.24 -5.20 -0.26
C ASN A 172 -12.74 -4.88 -0.21
N ILE A 173 -11.89 -5.76 -0.77
CA ILE A 173 -10.45 -5.55 -0.89
C ILE A 173 -10.14 -4.42 -1.88
N ASN A 174 -10.75 -4.46 -3.06
CA ASN A 174 -10.58 -3.42 -4.09
C ASN A 174 -11.03 -2.06 -3.55
N PHE A 175 -12.14 -1.99 -2.79
CA PHE A 175 -12.56 -0.73 -2.17
C PHE A 175 -11.54 -0.20 -1.18
N LEU A 176 -10.95 -1.07 -0.35
CA LEU A 176 -9.92 -0.67 0.60
C LEU A 176 -8.65 -0.19 -0.12
N LEU A 177 -8.21 -0.91 -1.15
CA LEU A 177 -7.06 -0.52 -1.99
C LEU A 177 -7.32 0.82 -2.69
N SER A 178 -8.51 0.98 -3.27
CA SER A 178 -8.94 2.25 -3.87
C SER A 178 -9.05 3.37 -2.83
N SER A 179 -9.49 3.09 -1.61
CA SER A 179 -9.53 4.11 -0.52
C SER A 179 -8.14 4.63 -0.16
N SER A 180 -7.10 3.81 -0.32
CA SER A 180 -5.71 4.27 -0.14
C SER A 180 -5.23 5.25 -1.22
N LEU A 181 -6.01 5.42 -2.29
CA LEU A 181 -5.75 6.35 -3.38
C LEU A 181 -6.28 7.75 -3.08
N ILE A 182 -7.14 7.92 -2.08
CA ILE A 182 -7.69 9.23 -1.71
C ILE A 182 -6.55 10.21 -1.45
N GLY A 183 -6.60 11.36 -2.13
CA GLY A 183 -5.59 12.40 -2.09
C GLY A 183 -4.37 12.18 -3.01
N LYS A 184 -4.24 11.01 -3.65
CA LYS A 184 -3.14 10.69 -4.57
C LYS A 184 -3.52 10.99 -6.02
N SER A 185 -2.49 11.20 -6.85
CA SER A 185 -2.63 11.29 -8.30
C SER A 185 -2.56 9.90 -8.94
N VAL A 186 -3.54 9.59 -9.79
CA VAL A 186 -3.70 8.31 -10.50
C VAL A 186 -3.79 8.53 -12.00
N GLU A 187 -3.53 7.48 -12.78
CA GLU A 187 -3.78 7.47 -14.22
C GLU A 187 -5.12 6.80 -14.53
N VAL A 188 -6.01 7.52 -15.22
CA VAL A 188 -7.39 7.12 -15.52
C VAL A 188 -7.57 6.97 -17.03
N VAL A 189 -8.17 5.86 -17.46
CA VAL A 189 -8.52 5.62 -18.87
C VAL A 189 -9.97 5.97 -19.10
N LEU A 190 -10.20 6.92 -19.98
CA LEU A 190 -11.53 7.26 -20.50
C LEU A 190 -11.60 6.93 -21.98
N LYS A 191 -12.81 6.98 -22.55
CA LYS A 191 -13.07 6.63 -23.95
C LYS A 191 -12.20 7.42 -24.95
N ASP A 192 -11.79 8.63 -24.58
CA ASP A 192 -11.09 9.57 -25.45
C ASP A 192 -9.61 9.78 -25.08
N GLY A 193 -9.07 8.98 -24.14
CA GLY A 193 -7.64 8.98 -23.82
C GLY A 193 -7.32 8.60 -22.38
N VAL A 194 -6.04 8.77 -22.04
CA VAL A 194 -5.51 8.54 -20.69
C VAL A 194 -5.29 9.88 -20.00
N TYR A 195 -5.63 9.97 -18.72
CA TYR A 195 -5.62 11.19 -17.93
C TYR A 195 -4.86 10.99 -16.63
N SER A 196 -4.26 12.06 -16.11
CA SER A 196 -3.77 12.16 -14.75
C SER A 196 -4.85 12.85 -13.94
N ALA A 197 -5.28 12.24 -12.84
CA ALA A 197 -6.36 12.77 -12.01
C ALA A 197 -6.03 12.63 -10.53
N LYS A 198 -6.51 13.57 -9.71
CA LYS A 198 -6.41 13.48 -8.25
C LYS A 198 -7.66 12.83 -7.69
N VAL A 199 -7.50 11.83 -6.83
CA VAL A 199 -8.64 11.15 -6.19
C VAL A 199 -9.16 11.99 -5.01
N ASN A 200 -10.43 12.34 -5.05
CA ASN A 200 -11.12 13.08 -3.99
C ASN A 200 -11.82 12.15 -3.00
N SER A 201 -12.52 11.14 -3.49
CA SER A 201 -13.22 10.17 -2.65
C SER A 201 -13.35 8.82 -3.36
N VAL A 202 -13.60 7.78 -2.58
CA VAL A 202 -13.93 6.44 -3.09
C VAL A 202 -15.20 5.99 -2.39
N TYR A 203 -16.16 5.51 -3.19
CA TYR A 203 -17.43 5.03 -2.68
C TYR A 203 -17.86 3.76 -3.42
N LYS A 204 -18.79 3.03 -2.82
CA LYS A 204 -19.40 1.84 -3.44
C LYS A 204 -20.78 2.19 -3.94
N ASP A 205 -21.12 1.68 -5.11
CA ASP A 205 -22.48 1.61 -5.61
C ASP A 205 -22.80 0.15 -5.97
N GLY A 206 -23.48 -0.53 -5.04
CA GLY A 206 -23.65 -1.98 -5.09
C GLY A 206 -22.31 -2.72 -5.10
N ALA A 207 -22.05 -3.42 -6.21
CA ALA A 207 -20.81 -4.17 -6.45
C ALA A 207 -19.74 -3.35 -7.19
N ASN A 208 -20.00 -2.09 -7.53
CA ASN A 208 -19.02 -1.27 -8.22
C ASN A 208 -18.29 -0.37 -7.23
N ILE A 209 -16.99 -0.20 -7.43
CA ILE A 209 -16.18 0.77 -6.70
C ILE A 209 -15.93 1.94 -7.61
N ASN A 210 -16.43 3.10 -7.20
CA ASN A 210 -16.26 4.33 -7.94
C ASN A 210 -15.32 5.27 -7.19
N LEU A 211 -14.51 5.98 -7.94
CA LEU A 211 -13.63 7.01 -7.46
C LEU A 211 -14.09 8.34 -8.04
N ASN A 212 -14.32 9.30 -7.16
CA ASN A 212 -14.50 10.68 -7.56
C ASN A 212 -13.12 11.29 -7.77
N VAL A 213 -12.84 11.80 -8.97
CA VAL A 213 -11.53 12.32 -9.35
C VAL A 213 -11.64 13.69 -10.03
N ASP A 214 -10.63 14.53 -9.83
CA ASP A 214 -10.44 15.76 -10.59
C ASP A 214 -9.39 15.56 -11.67
N ILE A 215 -9.75 15.78 -12.93
CA ILE A 215 -8.81 15.65 -14.05
C ILE A 215 -7.79 16.81 -14.03
N GLU A 216 -6.50 16.46 -13.98
CA GLU A 216 -5.40 17.42 -13.97
C GLU A 216 -4.73 17.57 -15.34
N ASN A 217 -4.47 16.44 -16.01
CA ASN A 217 -3.74 16.41 -17.28
C ASN A 217 -4.23 15.29 -18.21
N LYS A 218 -3.99 15.43 -19.51
CA LYS A 218 -4.21 14.37 -20.52
C LYS A 218 -2.87 13.95 -21.10
N PHE A 219 -2.70 12.64 -21.24
CA PHE A 219 -1.52 12.06 -21.84
C PHE A 219 -1.63 12.06 -23.36
N PHE A 220 -0.56 12.49 -24.01
CA PHE A 220 -0.43 12.50 -25.45
C PHE A 220 0.79 11.68 -25.87
N LYS A 221 0.63 10.92 -26.95
CA LYS A 221 1.73 10.27 -27.67
C LYS A 221 1.37 10.22 -29.15
N GLY A 222 2.23 10.74 -30.01
CA GLY A 222 1.97 10.80 -31.43
C GLY A 222 3.17 11.20 -32.26
N GLU A 223 2.93 11.40 -33.55
CA GLU A 223 3.90 11.87 -34.52
C GLU A 223 3.36 13.08 -35.27
N MET A 224 4.22 14.07 -35.49
CA MET A 224 3.95 15.27 -36.27
C MET A 224 4.45 15.06 -37.69
N LYS A 225 3.66 15.53 -38.66
CA LYS A 225 4.05 15.52 -40.07
C LYS A 225 4.61 16.89 -40.46
N PRO A 226 5.58 16.93 -41.40
CA PRO A 226 6.08 18.18 -41.91
C PRO A 226 4.93 18.92 -42.64
N ASN A 227 4.74 20.19 -42.30
CA ASN A 227 3.70 21.05 -42.86
C ASN A 227 4.28 22.18 -43.73
N LYS A 228 5.56 22.52 -43.53
CA LYS A 228 6.34 23.42 -44.39
C LYS A 228 7.76 22.86 -44.58
N GLY A 229 8.34 23.13 -45.75
CA GLY A 229 9.64 22.58 -46.14
C GLY A 229 9.54 21.15 -46.68
N PHE A 230 10.63 20.68 -47.28
CA PHE A 230 10.73 19.33 -47.84
C PHE A 230 11.42 18.39 -46.85
N SER A 231 10.64 17.50 -46.24
CA SER A 231 11.15 16.42 -45.38
C SER A 231 10.18 15.25 -45.40
N THR A 232 10.70 14.02 -45.29
CA THR A 232 9.90 12.80 -45.03
C THR A 232 10.01 12.34 -43.59
N GLU A 233 10.88 12.98 -42.80
CA GLU A 233 11.11 12.64 -41.40
C GLU A 233 9.95 13.14 -40.54
N LYS A 234 9.56 12.32 -39.56
CA LYS A 234 8.52 12.65 -38.59
C LYS A 234 9.14 13.04 -37.27
N VAL A 235 8.46 13.90 -36.54
CA VAL A 235 8.83 14.27 -35.17
C VAL A 235 7.88 13.58 -34.21
N GLY A 236 8.40 12.76 -33.30
CA GLY A 236 7.58 12.19 -32.24
C GLY A 236 7.28 13.22 -31.16
N PHE A 237 6.16 13.08 -30.47
CA PHE A 237 5.89 13.82 -29.24
C PHE A 237 5.25 12.90 -28.20
N ASN A 238 5.58 13.11 -26.94
CA ASN A 238 4.92 12.46 -25.82
C ASN A 238 4.91 13.36 -24.59
N GLY A 239 3.95 13.15 -23.70
CA GLY A 239 3.91 13.85 -22.43
C GLY A 239 2.50 14.09 -21.91
N LYS A 240 2.38 15.03 -20.97
CA LYS A 240 1.12 15.44 -20.36
C LYS A 240 0.83 16.89 -20.71
N TYR A 241 -0.41 17.21 -20.99
CA TYR A 241 -0.85 18.58 -21.18
C TYR A 241 -1.93 18.92 -20.14
N ALA A 242 -1.97 20.17 -19.67
CA ALA A 242 -2.89 20.64 -18.64
C ALA A 242 -3.84 21.76 -19.14
N GLY A 243 -3.74 22.13 -20.41
CA GLY A 243 -4.48 23.26 -20.98
C GLY A 243 -5.93 22.90 -21.29
N ASP A 244 -6.78 23.91 -21.15
CA ASP A 244 -8.22 23.85 -21.36
C ASP A 244 -8.62 23.95 -22.85
N LYS A 245 -7.74 24.49 -23.69
CA LYS A 245 -7.98 24.70 -25.12
C LYS A 245 -7.17 23.76 -26.00
N ALA A 246 -7.78 23.36 -27.11
CA ALA A 246 -7.05 22.70 -28.18
C ALA A 246 -5.92 23.62 -28.66
N THR A 247 -4.70 23.07 -28.71
CA THR A 247 -3.49 23.83 -28.95
C THR A 247 -2.64 23.16 -30.02
N ALA A 248 -2.14 23.95 -30.96
CA ALA A 248 -1.18 23.49 -31.95
C ALA A 248 0.20 23.30 -31.28
N LEU A 249 0.77 22.12 -31.42
CA LEU A 249 2.18 21.85 -31.17
C LEU A 249 2.92 22.14 -32.47
N ASN A 250 3.85 23.09 -32.44
CA ASN A 250 4.68 23.43 -33.58
C ASN A 250 6.15 23.22 -33.20
N LEU A 251 6.90 22.58 -34.10
CA LEU A 251 8.34 22.46 -34.02
C LEU A 251 8.92 22.83 -35.38
N ARG A 252 10.02 23.58 -35.42
CA ARG A 252 10.75 23.85 -36.65
C ARG A 252 12.25 23.69 -36.45
N TYR A 253 12.93 23.35 -37.54
CA TYR A 253 14.38 23.43 -37.65
C TYR A 253 14.73 24.65 -38.49
N VAL A 254 15.63 25.50 -37.98
CA VAL A 254 16.12 26.71 -38.65
C VAL A 254 17.55 26.47 -39.09
N LYS A 255 17.77 26.31 -40.39
CA LYS A 255 19.04 25.84 -40.96
C LYS A 255 20.19 26.81 -40.73
N ASP A 256 19.94 28.11 -40.88
CA ASP A 256 20.94 29.17 -40.73
C ASP A 256 21.51 29.26 -39.32
N LYS A 257 20.69 28.89 -38.32
CA LYS A 257 21.06 28.90 -36.90
C LYS A 257 21.49 27.53 -36.37
N ASP A 258 21.22 26.46 -37.13
CA ASP A 258 21.37 25.05 -36.71
C ASP A 258 20.67 24.71 -35.37
N ILE A 259 19.48 25.27 -35.14
CA ILE A 259 18.68 25.05 -33.93
C ILE A 259 17.29 24.53 -34.25
N TYR A 260 16.68 23.89 -33.25
CA TYR A 260 15.25 23.64 -33.21
C TYR A 260 14.55 24.74 -32.42
N GLU A 261 13.39 25.16 -32.87
CA GLU A 261 12.52 26.08 -32.15
C GLU A 261 11.12 25.47 -32.04
N TYR A 262 10.38 25.80 -30.98
CA TYR A 262 9.02 25.34 -30.72
C TYR A 262 8.05 26.50 -30.47
N SER A 263 6.77 26.25 -30.73
CA SER A 263 5.66 27.13 -30.39
C SER A 263 4.41 26.32 -29.97
N PHE A 264 3.64 26.88 -29.05
CA PHE A 264 2.31 26.38 -28.65
C PHE A 264 1.24 27.38 -29.10
N GLY A 265 0.34 26.92 -29.97
CA GLY A 265 -0.78 27.71 -30.49
C GLY A 265 -0.37 28.69 -31.58
N ASP A 266 0.37 29.73 -31.20
CA ASP A 266 0.62 30.91 -32.04
C ASP A 266 1.99 30.84 -32.75
N GLU A 267 1.99 30.71 -34.09
CA GLU A 267 3.21 30.63 -34.91
C GLU A 267 4.06 31.91 -34.87
N ASP A 268 3.61 32.97 -34.21
CA ASP A 268 4.34 34.23 -34.10
C ASP A 268 5.38 34.25 -32.95
N LYS A 269 5.36 33.27 -32.04
CA LYS A 269 6.27 33.20 -30.88
C LYS A 269 7.03 31.89 -30.81
N TRP A 270 8.29 31.92 -31.23
CA TRP A 270 9.19 30.77 -31.22
C TRP A 270 10.22 30.84 -30.10
N ASN A 271 10.41 29.72 -29.41
CA ASN A 271 11.43 29.56 -28.39
C ASN A 271 12.40 28.46 -28.81
N GLU A 272 13.68 28.59 -28.46
CA GLU A 272 14.67 27.54 -28.73
C GLU A 272 14.30 26.25 -27.99
N TYR A 273 14.32 25.13 -28.71
CA TYR A 273 14.12 23.80 -28.18
C TYR A 273 15.45 23.09 -28.02
N LYS A 274 15.72 22.58 -26.80
CA LYS A 274 16.90 21.77 -26.52
C LYS A 274 16.50 20.31 -26.52
N GLU A 275 17.25 19.48 -27.23
CA GLU A 275 16.96 18.06 -27.30
C GLU A 275 16.86 17.45 -25.90
N GLY A 276 15.79 16.69 -25.66
CA GLY A 276 15.54 16.06 -24.38
C GLY A 276 14.72 16.91 -23.40
N SER A 277 14.58 18.22 -23.62
CA SER A 277 13.81 19.10 -22.74
C SER A 277 12.31 18.87 -22.85
N GLU A 278 11.63 19.13 -21.74
CA GLU A 278 10.18 19.10 -21.64
C GLU A 278 9.65 20.53 -21.71
N VAL A 279 8.67 20.77 -22.57
CA VAL A 279 8.06 22.07 -22.80
C VAL A 279 6.56 21.96 -22.60
N ASN A 280 6.01 22.67 -21.62
CA ASN A 280 4.61 22.58 -21.20
C ASN A 280 4.12 21.13 -20.99
N GLY A 281 4.98 20.28 -20.43
CA GLY A 281 4.66 18.88 -20.17
C GLY A 281 4.85 17.94 -21.36
N ILE A 282 5.28 18.44 -22.52
CA ILE A 282 5.48 17.69 -23.77
C ILE A 282 6.97 17.63 -24.13
N LYS A 283 7.44 16.45 -24.51
CA LYS A 283 8.78 16.20 -25.03
C LYS A 283 8.72 15.83 -26.51
N PHE A 284 9.59 16.41 -27.31
CA PHE A 284 9.76 16.05 -28.71
C PHE A 284 10.84 14.99 -28.88
N THR A 285 10.62 14.10 -29.83
CA THR A 285 11.62 13.15 -30.33
C THR A 285 12.04 13.66 -31.71
N LEU A 286 13.25 14.22 -31.76
CA LEU A 286 13.78 14.83 -32.98
C LEU A 286 14.07 13.77 -34.05
N PRO A 287 14.10 14.15 -35.33
CA PRO A 287 14.51 13.27 -36.41
C PRO A 287 15.94 12.74 -36.19
N LYS A 288 16.19 11.50 -36.62
CA LYS A 288 17.54 10.89 -36.51
C LYS A 288 18.60 11.69 -37.26
N ASN A 289 18.22 12.27 -38.40
CA ASN A 289 19.08 13.11 -39.21
C ASN A 289 18.56 14.55 -39.18
N LYS A 290 19.45 15.51 -38.94
CA LYS A 290 19.09 16.93 -39.04
C LYS A 290 18.62 17.24 -40.48
N PRO A 291 17.52 17.99 -40.66
CA PRO A 291 17.08 18.39 -41.99
C PRO A 291 18.14 19.22 -42.73
N SER A 292 18.16 19.10 -44.06
CA SER A 292 19.07 19.90 -44.90
C SER A 292 18.57 21.32 -45.17
N ASN A 293 17.27 21.56 -44.98
CA ASN A 293 16.59 22.84 -45.20
C ASN A 293 15.73 23.20 -43.99
N ASP A 294 15.16 24.40 -43.98
CA ASP A 294 14.13 24.78 -43.03
C ASP A 294 12.92 23.85 -43.16
N VAL A 295 12.49 23.28 -42.03
CA VAL A 295 11.34 22.36 -41.97
C VAL A 295 10.53 22.71 -40.73
N GLN A 296 9.21 22.69 -40.89
CA GLN A 296 8.27 22.83 -39.79
C GLN A 296 7.39 21.59 -39.73
N TRP A 297 7.10 21.14 -38.51
CA TRP A 297 6.13 20.11 -38.19
C TRP A 297 5.04 20.69 -37.30
N SER A 298 3.82 20.20 -37.48
CA SER A 298 2.72 20.53 -36.57
C SER A 298 1.85 19.33 -36.22
N ALA A 299 1.21 19.41 -35.05
CA ALA A 299 0.11 18.55 -34.63
C ALA A 299 -0.83 19.37 -33.73
N THR A 300 -2.06 18.91 -33.55
CA THR A 300 -3.00 19.53 -32.60
C THR A 300 -3.24 18.57 -31.46
N ILE A 301 -3.09 19.07 -30.24
CA ILE A 301 -3.52 18.36 -29.02
C ILE A 301 -4.83 18.95 -28.53
N ALA A 302 -5.73 18.08 -28.09
CA ALA A 302 -7.02 18.50 -27.54
C ALA A 302 -6.84 19.17 -26.17
N GLY A 303 -7.67 20.17 -25.91
CA GLY A 303 -7.82 20.74 -24.56
C GLY A 303 -8.51 19.75 -23.64
N ILE A 304 -8.48 20.05 -22.35
CA ILE A 304 -9.03 19.19 -21.31
C ILE A 304 -10.00 20.00 -20.48
N THR A 305 -11.24 19.53 -20.39
CA THR A 305 -12.18 20.07 -19.42
C THR A 305 -11.79 19.56 -18.04
N LYS A 306 -11.49 20.49 -17.12
CA LYS A 306 -11.14 20.16 -15.73
C LYS A 306 -12.42 19.90 -14.97
N ASP A 307 -12.94 18.70 -15.16
CA ASP A 307 -14.18 18.26 -14.55
C ASP A 307 -13.91 17.30 -13.39
N ASN A 308 -14.83 17.34 -12.44
CA ASN A 308 -14.97 16.35 -11.39
C ASN A 308 -15.80 15.18 -11.94
N LEU A 309 -15.23 13.97 -11.93
CA LEU A 309 -15.82 12.81 -12.57
C LEU A 309 -15.80 11.60 -11.65
N ASP A 310 -16.86 10.80 -11.70
CA ASP A 310 -16.88 9.47 -11.11
C ASP A 310 -16.39 8.43 -12.11
N VAL A 311 -15.36 7.69 -11.71
CA VAL A 311 -14.72 6.65 -12.54
C VAL A 311 -14.67 5.33 -11.79
N SER A 312 -15.01 4.23 -12.47
CA SER A 312 -14.85 2.89 -11.90
C SER A 312 -13.38 2.61 -11.59
N SER A 313 -13.11 1.87 -10.51
CA SER A 313 -11.77 1.39 -10.16
C SER A 313 -11.07 0.65 -11.28
N ASP A 314 -11.83 0.01 -12.18
CA ASP A 314 -11.31 -0.76 -13.31
C ASP A 314 -10.64 0.12 -14.39
N ASN A 315 -10.94 1.42 -14.38
CA ASN A 315 -10.35 2.38 -15.31
C ASN A 315 -9.03 2.98 -14.80
N ILE A 316 -8.50 2.51 -13.67
CA ILE A 316 -7.26 3.02 -13.08
C ILE A 316 -6.09 2.14 -13.50
N LEU A 317 -5.13 2.71 -14.23
CA LEU A 317 -3.97 1.97 -14.73
C LEU A 317 -2.82 1.89 -13.73
N VAL A 318 -2.46 3.02 -13.09
CA VAL A 318 -1.23 3.12 -12.29
C VAL A 318 -1.36 4.18 -11.20
N ILE A 319 -0.78 3.89 -10.04
CA ILE A 319 -0.53 4.85 -8.96
C ILE A 319 0.87 5.41 -9.17
N LYS A 320 1.02 6.71 -9.40
CA LYS A 320 2.37 7.30 -9.37
C LYS A 320 2.84 7.36 -7.92
N LYS A 321 3.96 6.69 -7.63
CA LYS A 321 4.69 6.81 -6.36
C LYS A 321 5.30 8.20 -6.21
#